data_AF-A0AB38PST9-F1
#
_entry.id   AF-A0AB38PST9-F1
#
_cell.length_a   1.000
_cell.length_b   1.000
_cell.length_c   1.000
_cell.angle_alpha   90.00
_cell.angle_beta   90.00
_cell.angle_gamma   90.00
#
_symmetry.space_group_name_H-M   'P 1'
#
loop_
_entity.id
_entity.type
_entity.pdbx_description
1 polymer ?
#
loop_
_entity_poly.entity_id
_entity_poly.type
_entity_poly.pdbx_seq_one_letter_code
_entity_poly.pdbx_strand_id
1 'polypeptide(L)'
;MKGCCGKCSNGIPKKERPKEVKIQRLFTHLYDPEKPISPSVIGKIARRFFNKLGIRKGKCQNSIKLFHRYLATKLLRNGVTLRYISEIMGHISPESLNPYIDADIVHLRECGIDISKYPIGQEVFDV
;
A
#
# COMPACT_ATOMS: atom_id res chain seq x y z
N MET A 1 29.22 -10.05 -1.50
CA MET A 1 29.07 -10.66 -0.14
C MET A 1 30.00 -9.93 0.82
N LYS A 2 29.46 -9.08 1.68
CA LYS A 2 30.06 -8.56 2.93
C LYS A 2 28.84 -8.24 3.81
N GLY A 3 28.57 -8.84 4.97
CA GLY A 3 29.49 -9.30 6.00
C GLY A 3 29.19 -8.46 7.24
N CYS A 4 28.03 -8.69 7.88
CA CYS A 4 27.74 -8.23 9.23
C CYS A 4 26.99 -9.35 9.97
N CYS A 5 27.74 -10.41 10.31
CA CYS A 5 27.41 -11.22 11.47
C CYS A 5 28.19 -10.60 12.64
N GLY A 6 27.47 -10.08 13.62
CA GLY A 6 28.05 -9.40 14.77
C GLY A 6 27.08 -9.46 15.95
N LYS A 7 27.03 -10.65 16.57
CA LYS A 7 26.51 -10.93 17.91
C LYS A 7 25.08 -10.42 18.21
N CYS A 8 24.06 -11.15 17.77
CA CYS A 8 22.77 -11.14 18.45
C CYS A 8 22.89 -12.07 19.67
N SER A 9 23.31 -11.54 20.81
CA SER A 9 23.26 -12.26 22.07
C SER A 9 21.80 -12.58 22.40
N ASN A 10 21.52 -13.86 22.61
CA ASN A 10 20.19 -14.42 22.82
C ASN A 10 19.49 -13.81 24.05
N GLY A 11 18.38 -13.12 23.84
CA GLY A 11 17.44 -12.73 24.89
C GLY A 11 16.47 -11.66 24.44
N ILE A 12 15.16 -11.95 24.43
CA ILE A 12 14.12 -10.93 24.37
C ILE A 12 14.36 -9.97 25.55
N PRO A 13 14.32 -8.63 25.37
CA PRO A 13 14.45 -7.72 26.50
C PRO A 13 13.39 -8.03 27.55
N LYS A 14 13.81 -8.53 28.72
CA LYS A 14 12.93 -8.84 29.86
C LYS A 14 12.52 -7.59 30.65
N LYS A 15 13.03 -6.41 30.28
CA LYS A 15 12.78 -5.14 30.96
C LYS A 15 11.75 -4.33 30.18
N GLU A 16 10.89 -3.61 30.92
CA GLU A 16 10.02 -2.57 30.35
C GLU A 16 10.85 -1.58 29.52
N ARG A 17 10.23 -1.04 28.47
CA ARG A 17 10.83 -0.02 27.61
C ARG A 17 11.36 1.12 28.49
N PRO A 18 12.62 1.58 28.32
CA PRO A 18 13.18 2.60 29.19
C PRO A 18 12.30 3.87 29.12
N LYS A 19 11.95 4.41 30.29
CA LYS A 19 10.95 5.49 30.44
C LYS A 19 11.40 6.84 29.87
N GLU A 20 12.72 7.05 29.77
CA GLU A 20 13.35 8.31 29.35
C GLU A 20 14.17 8.17 28.06
N VAL A 21 13.66 7.45 27.06
CA VAL A 21 14.23 7.54 25.72
C VAL A 21 13.58 8.71 25.00
N LYS A 22 14.36 9.66 24.48
CA LYS A 22 13.88 10.61 23.45
C LYS A 22 13.61 9.79 22.18
N ILE A 23 12.46 9.11 22.12
CA ILE A 23 12.09 8.26 20.99
C ILE A 23 11.73 9.15 19.82
N GLN A 24 12.71 9.49 18.98
CA GLN A 24 12.46 10.24 17.73
C GLN A 24 11.75 9.38 16.67
N ARG A 25 11.81 8.03 16.80
CA ARG A 25 11.26 7.08 15.82
C ARG A 25 10.51 5.95 16.51
N LEU A 26 9.23 5.77 16.16
CA LEU A 26 8.34 4.80 16.80
C LEU A 26 8.77 3.33 16.56
N PHE A 27 9.27 3.04 15.36
CA PHE A 27 9.66 1.69 14.93
C PHE A 27 11.16 1.45 15.14
N THR A 28 11.50 0.83 16.26
CA THR A 28 12.87 0.53 16.69
C THR A 28 13.14 -0.96 16.69
N HIS A 29 14.42 -1.33 16.66
CA HIS A 29 14.83 -2.72 16.67
C HIS A 29 14.49 -3.38 18.02
N LEU A 30 14.11 -4.66 18.00
CA LEU A 30 13.67 -5.37 19.21
C LEU A 30 14.76 -5.41 20.29
N TYR A 31 16.03 -5.54 19.87
CA TYR A 31 17.16 -5.70 20.78
C TYR A 31 17.95 -4.40 21.02
N ASP A 32 17.62 -3.34 20.28
CA ASP A 32 18.34 -2.08 20.31
C ASP A 32 17.34 -0.93 20.08
N PRO A 33 16.80 -0.34 21.17
CA PRO A 33 15.75 0.66 21.08
C PRO A 33 16.25 2.01 20.54
N GLU A 34 17.56 2.25 20.50
CA GLU A 34 18.15 3.46 19.90
C GLU A 34 18.25 3.33 18.38
N LYS A 35 18.28 2.09 17.87
CA LYS A 35 18.42 1.81 16.45
C LYS A 35 17.05 1.70 15.76
N PRO A 36 16.75 2.57 14.78
CA PRO A 36 15.51 2.46 14.02
C PRO A 36 15.52 1.28 13.06
N ILE A 37 14.34 0.72 12.81
CA ILE A 37 14.17 -0.31 11.79
C ILE A 37 14.40 0.33 10.42
N SER A 38 15.26 -0.31 9.61
CA SER A 38 15.45 0.09 8.22
C SER A 38 14.20 -0.20 7.38
N PRO A 39 13.76 0.70 6.48
CA PRO A 39 12.64 0.47 5.57
C PRO A 39 12.78 -0.82 4.75
N SER A 40 14.00 -1.21 4.41
CA SER A 40 14.31 -2.44 3.69
C SER A 40 13.88 -3.71 4.45
N VAL A 41 13.93 -3.69 5.79
CA VAL A 41 13.48 -4.82 6.63
C VAL A 41 11.96 -4.95 6.55
N ILE A 42 11.24 -3.84 6.62
CA ILE A 42 9.77 -3.81 6.51
C ILE A 42 9.35 -4.35 5.13
N GLY A 43 10.03 -3.92 4.06
CA GLY A 43 9.78 -4.44 2.71
C GLY A 43 10.03 -5.95 2.59
N LYS A 44 11.06 -6.48 3.26
CA LYS A 44 11.33 -7.92 3.32
C LYS A 44 10.24 -8.68 4.08
N ILE A 45 9.75 -8.13 5.20
CA ILE A 45 8.66 -8.72 5.97
C ILE A 45 7.39 -8.81 5.11
N ALA A 46 6.98 -7.70 4.48
CA ALA A 46 5.83 -7.67 3.58
C ALA A 46 5.97 -8.69 2.43
N ARG A 47 7.16 -8.76 1.82
CA ARG A 47 7.42 -9.73 0.75
C ARG A 47 7.32 -11.18 1.23
N ARG A 48 7.84 -11.50 2.41
CA ARG A 48 7.70 -12.84 3.01
C ARG A 48 6.24 -13.19 3.27
N PHE A 49 5.47 -12.24 3.78
CA PHE A 49 4.04 -12.40 4.01
C PHE A 49 3.28 -12.69 2.70
N PHE A 50 3.49 -11.89 1.65
CA PHE A 50 2.85 -12.10 0.35
C PHE A 50 3.25 -13.43 -0.30
N ASN A 51 4.51 -13.86 -0.15
CA ASN A 51 4.95 -15.17 -0.65
C ASN A 51 4.20 -16.31 0.04
N LYS A 52 4.01 -16.22 1.37
CA LYS A 52 3.27 -17.25 2.13
C LYS A 52 1.81 -17.35 1.71
N LEU A 53 1.21 -16.23 1.33
CA LEU A 53 -0.18 -16.18 0.84
C LEU A 53 -0.32 -16.54 -0.64
N GLY A 54 0.77 -16.88 -1.34
CA GLY A 54 0.73 -17.22 -2.76
C GLY A 54 0.35 -16.05 -3.68
N ILE A 55 0.46 -14.81 -3.21
CA ILE A 55 0.11 -13.63 -4.01
C ILE A 55 1.16 -13.48 -5.13
N ARG A 56 0.70 -13.64 -6.38
CA ARG A 56 1.56 -13.64 -7.58
C ARG A 56 2.41 -12.38 -7.63
N LYS A 57 3.69 -12.54 -7.91
CA LYS A 57 4.61 -11.43 -8.23
C LYS A 57 4.47 -11.14 -9.72
N GLY A 58 3.68 -10.15 -10.08
CA GLY A 58 3.72 -9.61 -11.44
C GLY A 58 5.02 -8.82 -11.68
N LYS A 59 5.12 -8.14 -12.82
CA LYS A 59 6.19 -7.14 -13.10
C LYS A 59 6.22 -6.01 -12.05
N CYS A 60 5.10 -5.77 -11.37
CA CYS A 60 4.97 -4.75 -10.34
C CYS A 60 5.34 -5.33 -8.96
N GLN A 61 6.27 -4.68 -8.26
CA GLN A 61 6.89 -5.19 -7.04
C GLN A 61 5.88 -5.39 -5.91
N ASN A 62 5.73 -6.64 -5.43
CA ASN A 62 4.96 -6.99 -4.22
C ASN A 62 5.63 -6.40 -2.96
N SER A 63 5.32 -5.14 -2.68
CA SER A 63 5.89 -4.33 -1.61
C SER A 63 4.79 -3.71 -0.75
N ILE A 64 5.19 -2.91 0.25
CA ILE A 64 4.27 -2.15 1.13
C ILE A 64 3.27 -1.29 0.33
N LYS A 65 3.65 -0.86 -0.88
CA LYS A 65 2.77 -0.12 -1.80
C LYS A 65 1.47 -0.86 -2.13
N LEU A 66 1.44 -2.20 -2.07
CA LEU A 66 0.20 -2.97 -2.26
C LEU A 66 -0.82 -2.72 -1.14
N PHE A 67 -0.36 -2.66 0.12
CA PHE A 67 -1.24 -2.29 1.23
C PHE A 67 -1.76 -0.87 1.08
N HIS A 68 -0.88 0.05 0.64
CA HIS A 68 -1.25 1.43 0.40
C HIS A 68 -2.31 1.56 -0.71
N ARG A 69 -2.13 0.83 -1.82
CA ARG A 69 -3.11 0.76 -2.92
C ARG A 69 -4.43 0.15 -2.47
N TYR A 70 -4.38 -0.94 -1.70
CA TYR A 70 -5.57 -1.57 -1.16
C TYR A 70 -6.36 -0.62 -0.25
N LEU A 71 -5.67 0.13 0.63
CA LEU A 71 -6.32 1.13 1.48
C LEU A 71 -7.05 2.19 0.65
N ALA A 72 -6.36 2.79 -0.33
CA ALA A 72 -6.94 3.80 -1.21
C ALA A 72 -8.18 3.28 -1.95
N THR A 73 -8.05 2.13 -2.62
CA THR A 73 -9.15 1.52 -3.36
C THR A 73 -10.29 1.10 -2.45
N LYS A 74 -10.02 0.68 -1.21
CA LYS A 74 -11.06 0.33 -0.24
C LYS A 74 -11.82 1.56 0.26
N LEU A 75 -11.14 2.68 0.49
CA LEU A 75 -11.78 3.94 0.87
C LEU A 75 -12.63 4.50 -0.27
N LEU A 76 -12.13 4.49 -1.51
CA LEU A 76 -12.89 4.88 -2.70
C LEU A 76 -14.16 4.03 -2.86
N ARG A 77 -14.01 2.71 -2.77
CA ARG A 77 -15.13 1.77 -2.84
C ARG A 77 -16.18 1.94 -1.75
N ASN A 78 -15.80 2.53 -0.63
CA ASN A 78 -16.74 2.82 0.46
C ASN A 78 -17.40 4.21 0.31
N GLY A 79 -17.18 4.91 -0.82
CA GLY A 79 -17.77 6.21 -1.10
C GLY A 79 -17.10 7.38 -0.37
N VAL A 80 -15.89 7.19 0.18
CA VAL A 80 -15.15 8.30 0.81
C VAL A 80 -14.68 9.27 -0.27
N THR A 81 -14.89 10.56 -0.07
CA THR A 81 -14.48 11.57 -1.06
C THR A 81 -12.96 11.59 -1.23
N LEU A 82 -12.50 11.85 -2.46
CA LEU A 82 -11.08 11.92 -2.82
C LEU A 82 -10.27 12.87 -1.92
N ARG A 83 -10.89 13.96 -1.45
CA ARG A 83 -10.27 14.91 -0.52
C ARG A 83 -9.87 14.23 0.80
N TYR A 84 -10.79 13.53 1.44
CA TYR A 84 -10.49 12.83 2.70
C TYR A 84 -9.50 11.68 2.48
N ILE A 85 -9.54 11.01 1.33
CA ILE A 85 -8.56 9.98 0.99
C ILE A 85 -7.16 10.59 0.84
N SER A 86 -7.04 11.73 0.17
CA SER A 86 -5.78 12.48 0.05
C SER A 86 -5.21 12.88 1.43
N GLU A 87 -6.08 13.36 2.33
CA GLU A 87 -5.72 13.71 3.70
C GLU A 87 -5.22 12.48 4.48
N ILE A 88 -5.94 11.36 4.41
CA ILE A 88 -5.57 10.08 5.08
C ILE A 88 -4.24 9.54 4.54
N MET A 89 -4.02 9.63 3.23
CA MET A 89 -2.82 9.09 2.59
C MET A 89 -1.60 10.02 2.67
N GLY A 90 -1.77 11.26 3.15
CA GLY A 90 -0.69 12.20 3.44
C GLY A 90 -0.28 13.07 2.25
N HIS A 91 -1.11 14.07 1.93
CA HIS A 91 -0.86 15.11 0.92
C HIS A 91 -0.52 14.55 -0.48
N ILE A 92 -1.26 13.52 -0.87
CA ILE A 92 -1.22 12.98 -2.23
C ILE A 92 -2.02 13.92 -3.11
N SER A 93 -1.40 14.47 -4.16
CA SER A 93 -2.09 15.36 -5.09
C SER A 93 -3.28 14.63 -5.74
N PRO A 94 -4.37 15.32 -6.08
CA PRO A 94 -5.56 14.68 -6.69
C PRO A 94 -5.20 13.83 -7.90
N GLU A 95 -4.25 14.27 -8.72
CA GLU A 95 -3.80 13.60 -9.94
C GLU A 95 -3.11 12.26 -9.64
N SER A 96 -2.42 12.18 -8.50
CA SER A 96 -1.80 10.93 -8.04
C SER A 96 -2.78 9.92 -7.45
N LEU A 97 -4.07 10.28 -7.35
CA LEU A 97 -5.16 9.36 -7.03
C LEU A 97 -5.79 8.68 -8.27
N ASN A 98 -5.53 9.18 -9.49
CA ASN A 98 -6.06 8.61 -10.74
C ASN A 98 -5.87 7.08 -10.86
N PRO A 99 -4.70 6.50 -10.52
CA PRO A 99 -4.50 5.04 -10.59
C PRO A 99 -5.38 4.22 -9.64
N TYR A 100 -6.01 4.87 -8.65
CA TYR A 100 -6.98 4.24 -7.75
C TYR A 100 -8.41 4.41 -8.24
N ILE A 101 -8.73 5.54 -8.89
CA ILE A 101 -10.02 5.76 -9.58
C ILE A 101 -10.16 4.72 -10.69
N ASP A 102 -9.13 4.53 -11.51
CA ASP A 102 -9.10 3.53 -12.58
C ASP A 102 -9.32 2.10 -12.08
N ALA A 103 -8.99 1.83 -10.82
CA ALA A 103 -9.19 0.53 -10.20
C ALA A 103 -10.61 0.33 -9.64
N ASP A 104 -11.39 1.40 -9.49
CA ASP A 104 -12.74 1.35 -8.94
C ASP A 104 -13.80 1.20 -10.04
N ILE A 105 -13.73 0.05 -10.72
CA ILE A 105 -14.63 -0.28 -11.83
C ILE A 105 -16.12 -0.27 -11.45
N VAL A 106 -16.46 -0.41 -10.15
CA VAL A 106 -17.86 -0.45 -9.71
C VAL A 106 -18.49 0.91 -9.87
N HIS A 107 -17.90 1.94 -9.26
CA HIS A 107 -18.38 3.32 -9.39
C HIS A 107 -18.18 3.86 -10.81
N LEU A 108 -17.11 3.46 -11.51
CA LEU A 108 -16.92 3.87 -12.91
C LEU A 108 -18.06 3.39 -13.83
N ARG A 109 -18.66 2.22 -13.56
CA ARG A 109 -19.81 1.72 -14.32
C ARG A 109 -21.07 2.53 -14.06
N GLU A 110 -21.22 3.13 -12.88
CA GLU A 110 -22.34 4.02 -12.58
C GLU A 110 -22.28 5.33 -13.38
N CYS A 111 -21.06 5.78 -13.72
CA CYS A 111 -20.85 6.92 -14.61
C CYS A 111 -21.00 6.58 -16.11
N GLY A 112 -21.14 5.30 -16.45
CA GLY A 112 -21.28 4.86 -17.83
C GLY A 112 -22.58 5.35 -18.45
N ILE A 113 -22.49 5.96 -19.63
CA ILE A 113 -23.66 6.33 -20.42
C ILE A 113 -24.25 5.06 -21.03
N ASP A 114 -25.58 4.92 -20.93
CA ASP A 114 -26.30 3.84 -21.57
C ASP A 114 -26.26 4.00 -23.10
N ILE A 115 -25.58 3.07 -23.77
CA ILE A 115 -25.41 3.05 -25.23
C ILE A 115 -26.75 2.82 -25.93
N SER A 116 -27.74 2.23 -25.26
CA SER A 116 -29.08 2.03 -25.84
C SER A 116 -29.75 3.34 -26.26
N LYS A 117 -29.36 4.47 -25.62
CA LYS A 117 -29.86 5.82 -25.93
C LYS A 117 -29.26 6.42 -27.20
N TYR A 118 -28.24 5.79 -27.75
CA TYR A 118 -27.48 6.27 -28.92
C TYR A 118 -27.43 5.16 -29.97
N PRO A 119 -28.53 4.89 -30.69
CA PRO A 119 -28.56 3.86 -31.72
C PRO A 119 -27.55 4.21 -32.82
N ILE A 120 -26.66 3.26 -33.09
CA ILE A 120 -25.65 3.37 -34.14
C ILE A 120 -26.31 2.97 -35.46
N GLY A 121 -26.12 3.78 -36.50
CA GLY A 121 -26.62 3.49 -37.85
C GLY A 121 -26.02 2.19 -38.40
N GLN A 122 -26.80 1.44 -39.18
CA GLN A 122 -26.38 0.15 -39.73
C GLN A 122 -25.14 0.27 -40.62
N GLU A 123 -24.94 1.45 -41.24
CA GLU A 123 -23.79 1.81 -42.07
C GLU A 123 -22.42 1.71 -41.38
N VAL A 124 -22.38 1.56 -40.05
CA VAL A 124 -21.14 1.44 -39.27
C VAL A 124 -20.74 -0.03 -39.02
N PHE A 125 -21.66 -0.97 -39.20
CA PHE A 125 -21.43 -2.40 -38.97
C PHE A 125 -21.04 -3.17 -40.24
N ASP A 126 -21.11 -2.53 -41.40
CA ASP A 126 -20.62 -3.07 -42.66
C ASP A 126 -19.09 -2.87 -42.77
N VAL A 127 -18.33 -3.88 -42.37
CA VAL A 127 -16.87 -4.02 -42.61
C VAL A 127 -16.61 -5.30 -43.40
#